data_AF-J3H2N6-F1
#
_entry.id   AF-J3H2N6-F1
#
_cell.length_a   1.000
_cell.length_b   1.000
_cell.length_c   1.000
_cell.angle_alpha   90.00
_cell.angle_beta   90.00
_cell.angle_gamma   90.00
#
_symmetry.space_group_name_H-M   'P 1'
#
loop_
_entity.id
_entity.type
_entity.pdbx_description
1 polymer ?
#
loop_
_entity_poly.entity_id
_entity_poly.type
_entity_poly.pdbx_seq_one_letter_code
_entity_poly.pdbx_strand_id
1 'polypeptide(L)'
;METPFSQISERLNNRRFTVANNAQGLSGAGTVFHYHVEGNAISSTYQGGRIRIGHQVGRVTGPDTIELLFQCLTANGEMLAGWSRGTVGVDHAGRTTLAFVWGWLSGATGGGESSYVELTA
;
A
#
# COMPACT_ATOMS: atom_id res chain seq x y z
N MET A 1 -14.44 -18.73 15.00
CA MET A 1 -14.90 -17.40 14.55
C MET A 1 -13.65 -16.61 14.24
N GLU A 2 -13.28 -16.54 12.96
CA GLU A 2 -12.12 -15.77 12.53
C GLU A 2 -12.46 -14.29 12.69
N THR A 3 -11.57 -13.54 13.36
CA THR A 3 -11.73 -12.10 13.44
C THR A 3 -11.34 -11.49 12.09
N PRO A 4 -11.91 -10.34 11.69
CA PRO A 4 -11.50 -9.56 10.51
C PRO A 4 -9.97 -9.43 10.34
N PHE A 5 -9.25 -9.37 11.46
CA PHE A 5 -7.80 -9.23 11.51
C PHE A 5 -7.05 -10.46 10.99
N SER A 6 -7.60 -11.67 11.18
CA SER A 6 -6.95 -12.92 10.73
C SER A 6 -6.81 -12.95 9.22
N GLN A 7 -7.90 -12.63 8.50
CA GLN A 7 -7.93 -12.68 7.05
C GLN A 7 -7.00 -11.63 6.41
N ILE A 8 -7.01 -10.39 6.89
CA ILE A 8 -6.11 -9.36 6.37
C ILE A 8 -4.65 -9.70 6.69
N SER A 9 -4.36 -10.21 7.89
CA SER A 9 -3.01 -10.64 8.25
C SER A 9 -2.50 -11.73 7.31
N GLU A 10 -3.30 -12.77 7.03
CA GLU A 10 -2.93 -13.84 6.09
C GLU A 10 -2.65 -13.33 4.67
N ARG A 11 -3.33 -12.25 4.26
CA ARG A 11 -3.27 -11.67 2.92
C ARG A 11 -2.22 -10.58 2.75
N LEU A 12 -1.73 -9.97 3.83
CA LEU A 12 -0.77 -8.88 3.77
C LEU A 12 0.56 -9.20 4.46
N ASN A 13 0.54 -9.93 5.56
CA ASN A 13 1.69 -10.05 6.44
C ASN A 13 2.84 -10.76 5.73
N ASN A 14 4.01 -10.11 5.73
CA ASN A 14 5.22 -10.56 5.04
C ASN A 14 5.05 -10.77 3.53
N ARG A 15 4.04 -10.16 2.92
CA ARG A 15 3.79 -10.24 1.46
C ARG A 15 4.25 -8.98 0.76
N ARG A 16 4.59 -9.15 -0.52
CA ARG A 16 5.13 -8.10 -1.37
C ARG A 16 4.17 -7.80 -2.50
N PHE A 17 4.07 -6.53 -2.87
CA PHE A 17 3.14 -6.05 -3.89
C PHE A 17 3.86 -5.13 -4.87
N THR A 18 3.43 -5.17 -6.12
CA THR A 18 3.81 -4.19 -7.15
C THR A 18 2.60 -3.40 -7.62
N VAL A 19 2.85 -2.22 -8.17
CA VAL A 19 1.81 -1.35 -8.72
C VAL A 19 1.26 -1.94 -10.01
N ALA A 20 -0.04 -2.20 -10.04
CA ALA A 20 -0.78 -2.56 -11.26
C ALA A 20 -1.29 -1.31 -12.00
N ASN A 21 -1.76 -0.30 -11.27
CA ASN A 21 -2.15 1.00 -11.82
C ASN A 21 -1.93 2.12 -10.80
N ASN A 22 -1.41 3.27 -11.24
CA ASN A 22 -1.31 4.48 -10.44
C ASN A 22 -1.08 5.71 -11.33
N ALA A 23 -2.07 6.04 -12.18
CA ALA A 23 -1.90 7.06 -13.21
C ALA A 23 -1.56 8.46 -12.66
N GLN A 24 -2.06 8.81 -11.47
CA GLN A 24 -1.88 10.13 -10.86
C GLN A 24 -0.77 10.18 -9.81
N GLY A 25 -0.15 9.04 -9.46
CA GLY A 25 0.75 8.96 -8.31
C GLY A 25 2.22 8.83 -8.66
N LEU A 26 3.03 8.73 -7.62
CA LEU A 26 4.50 8.67 -7.74
C LEU A 26 5.00 7.24 -8.07
N SER A 27 4.43 6.24 -7.40
CA SER A 27 4.81 4.83 -7.55
C SER A 27 4.39 4.28 -8.91
N GLY A 28 5.16 3.34 -9.44
CA GLY A 28 4.89 2.68 -10.71
C GLY A 28 5.28 1.20 -10.66
N ALA A 29 5.28 0.52 -11.81
CA ALA A 29 5.50 -0.94 -11.90
C ALA A 29 6.84 -1.44 -11.32
N GLY A 30 7.83 -0.56 -11.19
CA GLY A 30 9.12 -0.85 -10.55
C GLY A 30 9.16 -0.60 -9.03
N THR A 31 8.06 -0.11 -8.43
CA THR A 31 7.96 0.14 -6.99
C THR A 31 7.40 -1.08 -6.28
N VAL A 32 8.14 -1.61 -5.31
CA VAL A 32 7.75 -2.78 -4.52
C VAL A 32 7.42 -2.35 -3.10
N PHE A 33 6.29 -2.84 -2.59
CA PHE A 33 5.81 -2.63 -1.22
C PHE A 33 5.94 -3.94 -0.45
N HIS A 34 6.39 -3.89 0.80
CA HIS A 34 6.50 -5.05 1.69
C HIS A 34 5.78 -4.76 3.00
N TYR A 35 4.69 -5.47 3.24
CA TYR A 35 3.79 -5.24 4.37
C TYR A 35 4.10 -6.18 5.54
N HIS A 36 3.88 -5.66 6.75
CA HIS A 36 3.88 -6.40 8.00
C HIS A 36 2.61 -6.05 8.77
N VAL A 37 1.99 -7.07 9.37
CA VAL A 37 0.74 -6.92 10.14
C VAL A 37 0.93 -7.55 11.52
N GLU A 38 0.64 -6.79 12.56
CA GLU A 38 0.65 -7.24 13.95
C GLU A 38 -0.68 -6.84 14.61
N GLY A 39 -1.55 -7.84 14.84
CA GLY A 39 -2.92 -7.58 15.28
C GLY A 39 -3.68 -6.75 14.24
N ASN A 40 -4.07 -5.53 14.61
CA ASN A 40 -4.73 -4.57 13.71
C ASN A 40 -3.76 -3.52 13.14
N ALA A 41 -2.50 -3.48 13.57
CA ALA A 41 -1.52 -2.52 13.12
C ALA A 41 -0.86 -2.99 11.81
N ILE A 42 -0.68 -2.06 10.88
CA ILE A 42 -0.02 -2.31 9.59
C ILE A 42 1.19 -1.39 9.51
N SER A 43 2.32 -1.96 9.09
CA SER A 43 3.49 -1.19 8.68
C SER A 43 4.02 -1.72 7.35
N SER A 44 4.68 -0.86 6.58
CA SER A 44 5.33 -1.30 5.35
C SER A 44 6.53 -0.44 4.99
N THR A 45 7.39 -1.01 4.15
CA THR A 45 8.41 -0.25 3.41
C THR A 45 8.13 -0.36 1.92
N TYR A 46 8.54 0.65 1.16
CA TYR A 46 8.46 0.61 -0.29
C TYR A 46 9.57 1.40 -0.95
N GLN A 47 10.03 0.92 -2.11
CA GLN A 47 11.10 1.55 -2.88
C GLN A 47 11.04 1.12 -4.34
N GLY A 48 11.74 1.87 -5.20
CA GLY A 48 11.88 1.57 -6.62
C GLY A 48 11.18 2.58 -7.53
N GLY A 49 11.68 2.69 -8.76
CA GLY A 49 11.29 3.75 -9.69
C GLY A 49 11.74 5.12 -9.18
N ARG A 50 10.79 6.05 -9.01
CA ARG A 50 11.04 7.41 -8.51
C ARG A 50 11.19 7.50 -6.98
N ILE A 51 10.94 6.42 -6.26
CA ILE A 51 10.97 6.38 -4.79
C ILE A 51 12.29 5.78 -4.34
N ARG A 52 13.09 6.56 -3.61
CA ARG A 52 14.34 6.10 -3.02
C ARG A 52 14.07 5.29 -1.77
N ILE A 53 13.31 5.85 -0.81
CA ILE A 53 12.90 5.18 0.43
C ILE A 53 11.48 5.64 0.76
N GLY A 54 10.59 4.71 1.09
CA GLY A 54 9.22 4.97 1.50
C GLY A 54 8.80 4.08 2.67
N HIS A 55 7.96 4.64 3.54
CA HIS A 55 7.40 3.95 4.70
C HIS A 55 5.90 4.22 4.81
N GLN A 56 5.17 3.24 5.35
CA GLN A 56 3.76 3.37 5.66
C GLN A 56 3.47 2.86 7.06
N VAL A 57 2.49 3.48 7.71
CA VAL A 57 1.91 3.02 8.98
C VAL A 57 0.39 3.14 8.88
N GLY A 58 -0.33 2.24 9.51
CA GLY A 58 -1.77 2.25 9.42
C GLY A 58 -2.44 1.13 10.21
N ARG A 59 -3.68 0.84 9.84
CA ARG A 59 -4.51 -0.11 10.56
C ARG A 59 -5.58 -0.76 9.70
N VAL A 60 -6.04 -1.92 10.15
CA VAL A 60 -7.27 -2.56 9.68
C VAL A 60 -8.49 -1.79 10.19
N THR A 61 -9.44 -1.53 9.29
CA THR A 61 -10.67 -0.77 9.58
C THR A 61 -11.96 -1.57 9.35
N GLY A 62 -11.88 -2.79 8.82
CA GLY A 62 -13.02 -3.67 8.57
C GLY A 62 -12.60 -5.08 8.14
N PRO A 63 -13.53 -5.92 7.65
CA PRO A 63 -13.23 -7.27 7.16
C PRO A 63 -12.15 -7.32 6.08
N ASP A 64 -12.17 -6.34 5.19
CA ASP A 64 -11.32 -6.24 4.00
C ASP A 64 -10.81 -4.81 3.78
N THR A 65 -10.96 -3.91 4.75
CA THR A 65 -10.57 -2.49 4.60
C THR A 65 -9.43 -2.09 5.51
N ILE A 66 -8.59 -1.19 5.00
CA ILE A 66 -7.41 -0.65 5.68
C ILE A 66 -7.28 0.85 5.46
N GLU A 67 -6.61 1.53 6.38
CA GLU A 67 -6.25 2.95 6.28
C GLU A 67 -4.76 3.10 6.60
N LEU A 68 -4.03 3.84 5.75
CA LEU A 68 -2.59 4.05 5.87
C LEU A 68 -2.24 5.54 5.77
N LEU A 69 -1.22 5.94 6.52
CA LEU A 69 -0.40 7.11 6.26
C LEU A 69 0.89 6.67 5.60
N PHE A 70 1.37 7.43 4.63
CA PHE A 70 2.59 7.13 3.92
C PHE A 70 3.48 8.36 3.76
N GLN A 71 4.79 8.13 3.70
CA GLN A 71 5.77 9.15 3.37
C GLN A 71 6.92 8.54 2.55
N CYS A 72 7.58 9.36 1.74
CA CYS A 72 8.78 8.94 1.01
C CYS A 72 9.78 10.09 0.78
N LEU A 73 11.01 9.66 0.50
CA LEU A 73 12.05 10.46 -0.16
C LEU A 73 12.13 10.03 -1.63
N THR A 74 11.99 10.96 -2.56
CA THR A 74 12.10 10.69 -4.00
C THR A 74 13.56 10.55 -4.42
N ALA A 75 13.80 10.01 -5.62
CA ALA A 75 15.14 9.97 -6.22
C ALA A 75 15.74 11.38 -6.42
N ASN A 76 14.90 12.40 -6.53
CA ASN A 76 15.31 13.81 -6.65
C ASN A 76 15.48 14.51 -5.30
N GLY A 77 15.29 13.80 -4.18
CA GLY A 77 15.44 14.35 -2.83
C GLY A 77 14.21 15.07 -2.28
N GLU A 78 13.05 14.96 -2.93
CA GLU A 78 11.81 15.57 -2.44
C GLU A 78 11.20 14.70 -1.34
N MET A 79 10.64 15.35 -0.31
CA MET A 79 9.90 14.67 0.75
C MET A 79 8.40 14.84 0.53
N LEU A 80 7.70 13.72 0.36
CA LEU A 80 6.24 13.71 0.16
C LEU A 80 5.57 12.86 1.23
N ALA A 81 4.35 13.24 1.64
CA ALA A 81 3.54 12.47 2.57
C ALA A 81 2.05 12.54 2.21
N GLY A 82 1.29 11.50 2.54
CA GLY A 82 -0.13 11.38 2.20
C GLY A 82 -0.88 10.35 3.04
N TRP A 83 -2.17 10.22 2.74
CA TRP A 83 -3.08 9.24 3.32
C TRP A 83 -3.67 8.35 2.23
N SER A 84 -4.05 7.12 2.58
CA SER A 84 -4.77 6.23 1.68
C SER A 84 -5.78 5.39 2.44
N ARG A 85 -6.92 5.12 1.81
CA ARG A 85 -7.92 4.13 2.26
C ARG A 85 -8.03 3.07 1.20
N GLY A 86 -7.97 1.81 1.61
CA GLY A 86 -7.93 0.71 0.67
C GLY A 86 -8.76 -0.49 1.04
N THR A 87 -8.98 -1.33 0.04
CA THR A 87 -9.64 -2.63 0.13
C THR A 87 -8.66 -3.73 -0.27
N VAL A 88 -8.75 -4.86 0.43
CA VAL A 88 -7.96 -6.07 0.19
C VAL A 88 -8.84 -7.07 -0.53
N GLY A 89 -8.45 -7.44 -1.75
CA GLY A 89 -9.19 -8.36 -2.60
C GLY A 89 -8.34 -9.53 -3.06
N VAL A 90 -8.92 -10.30 -3.99
CA VAL A 90 -8.26 -11.42 -4.66
C VAL A 90 -8.59 -11.36 -6.14
N ASP A 91 -7.61 -11.60 -7.02
CA ASP A 91 -7.84 -11.69 -8.46
C ASP A 91 -8.28 -13.09 -8.91
N HIS A 92 -8.57 -13.23 -10.21
CA HIS A 92 -8.98 -14.49 -10.83
C HIS A 92 -7.93 -15.60 -10.71
N ALA A 93 -6.67 -15.27 -10.45
CA ALA A 93 -5.58 -16.20 -10.25
C ALA A 93 -5.33 -16.52 -8.76
N GLY A 94 -6.15 -15.99 -7.85
CA GLY A 94 -6.02 -16.21 -6.41
C GLY A 94 -4.98 -15.31 -5.72
N ARG A 95 -4.37 -14.37 -6.45
CA ARG A 95 -3.38 -13.44 -5.88
C ARG A 95 -4.07 -12.33 -5.12
N THR A 96 -3.45 -11.88 -4.03
CA THR A 96 -3.97 -10.75 -3.27
C THR A 96 -3.88 -9.48 -4.10
N THR A 97 -4.94 -8.68 -4.09
CA THR A 97 -5.00 -7.36 -4.73
C THR A 97 -5.29 -6.29 -3.70
N LEU A 98 -4.78 -5.08 -3.95
CA LEU A 98 -5.11 -3.90 -3.15
C LEU A 98 -5.65 -2.82 -4.08
N ALA A 99 -6.71 -2.14 -3.66
CA ALA A 99 -7.20 -0.94 -4.32
C ALA A 99 -7.24 0.18 -3.30
N PHE A 100 -6.79 1.38 -3.66
CA PHE A 100 -6.72 2.53 -2.78
C PHE A 100 -7.25 3.79 -3.44
N VAL A 101 -7.98 4.59 -2.65
CA VAL A 101 -8.11 6.03 -2.85
C VAL A 101 -7.11 6.72 -1.93
N TRP A 102 -6.38 7.71 -2.45
CA TRP A 102 -5.32 8.39 -1.71
C TRP A 102 -5.29 9.89 -1.96
N GLY A 103 -4.66 10.64 -1.05
CA GLY A 103 -4.45 12.08 -1.17
C GLY A 103 -3.14 12.53 -0.52
N TRP A 104 -2.58 13.63 -1.01
CA TRP A 104 -1.37 14.23 -0.44
C TRP A 104 -1.68 15.06 0.81
N LEU A 105 -0.78 14.99 1.80
CA LEU A 105 -0.76 15.80 3.01
C LEU A 105 0.34 16.86 2.97
N SER A 106 1.48 16.54 2.34
CA SER A 106 2.64 17.43 2.25
C SER A 106 3.46 17.13 1.01
N GLY A 107 4.13 18.16 0.49
CA GLY A 107 5.04 18.09 -0.66
C GLY A 107 4.36 18.06 -2.03
N ALA A 108 3.06 17.77 -2.10
CA ALA A 108 2.25 17.81 -3.31
C ALA A 108 0.77 18.08 -2.97
N THR A 109 -0.06 18.32 -3.99
CA THR A 109 -1.51 18.54 -3.86
C THR A 109 -2.29 17.56 -4.71
N GLY A 110 -3.56 17.35 -4.36
CA GLY A 110 -4.44 16.42 -5.06
C GLY A 110 -4.40 15.00 -4.51
N GLY A 111 -4.92 14.07 -5.31
CA GLY A 111 -5.10 12.68 -4.94
C GLY A 111 -5.41 11.82 -6.15
N GLY A 112 -5.68 10.54 -5.93
CA GLY A 112 -6.00 9.62 -7.00
C GLY A 112 -6.36 8.24 -6.51
N GLU A 113 -6.37 7.33 -7.46
CA GLU A 113 -6.62 5.92 -7.23
C GLU A 113 -5.39 5.11 -7.62
N SER A 114 -5.18 3.99 -6.93
CA SER A 114 -4.10 3.07 -7.29
C SER A 114 -4.51 1.64 -6.98
N SER A 115 -3.98 0.71 -7.76
CA SER A 115 -4.16 -0.71 -7.56
C SER A 115 -2.82 -1.45 -7.58
N TYR A 116 -2.77 -2.52 -6.80
CA TYR A 116 -1.57 -3.29 -6.53
C TYR A 116 -1.91 -4.76 -6.61
N VAL A 117 -0.95 -5.56 -7.03
CA VAL A 117 -1.06 -7.02 -7.09
C VAL A 117 0.12 -7.65 -6.38
N GLU A 118 -0.17 -8.74 -5.68
CA GLU A 118 0.85 -9.52 -5.00
C GLU A 118 1.89 -10.05 -5.99
N LEU A 119 3.16 -9.92 -5.59
CA LEU A 119 4.28 -10.56 -6.26
C LEU A 119 4.34 -12.02 -5.83
N THR A 120 3.96 -12.91 -6.74
CA THR A 120 4.24 -14.34 -6.61
C THR A 120 5.73 -14.59 -6.87
N ALA A 121 6.37 -15.34 -5.98
CA ALA A 121 7.76 -15.77 -6.14
C ALA A 121 7.93 -16.71 -7.34
#